data_AF-A0A1B7KMI3-F1
#
_entry.id   AF-A0A1B7KMI3-F1
#
_cell.length_a   1.000
_cell.length_b   1.000
_cell.length_c   1.000
_cell.angle_alpha   90.00
_cell.angle_beta   90.00
_cell.angle_gamma   90.00
#
_symmetry.space_group_name_H-M   'P 1'
#
loop_
_entity.id
_entity.type
_entity.pdbx_description
1 polymer ?
#
loop_
_entity_poly.entity_id
_entity_poly.type
_entity_poly.pdbx_seq_one_letter_code
_entity_poly.pdbx_strand_id
1 'polypeptide(L)'
;MPEKEQELVQFIELLKKNIQLQKFLPTSEEVEKMNEIEFADWIEVAMTEIPKRRVARDPLFHLKKQISQILADESKSEIEKEDEIYNHIKYYKKFMRHQLQSGKSI
;
A
#
# COMPACT_ATOMS: atom_id res chain seq x y z
N MET A 1 6.00 -23.98 -19.80
CA MET A 1 5.58 -22.98 -18.80
C MET A 1 6.64 -21.90 -18.72
N PRO A 2 6.37 -20.62 -19.06
CA PRO A 2 7.27 -19.62 -18.48
C PRO A 2 6.70 -18.23 -18.14
N GLU A 3 5.77 -17.67 -18.92
CA GLU A 3 5.54 -16.22 -18.90
C GLU A 3 4.80 -15.74 -17.63
N LYS A 4 3.72 -16.43 -17.23
CA LYS A 4 2.94 -16.10 -16.02
C LYS A 4 3.74 -16.30 -14.73
N GLU A 5 4.66 -17.25 -14.73
CA GLU A 5 5.47 -17.59 -13.57
C GLU A 5 6.60 -16.55 -13.38
N GLN A 6 7.19 -16.09 -14.48
CA GLN A 6 8.14 -14.98 -14.48
C GLN A 6 7.50 -13.65 -14.07
N GLU A 7 6.27 -13.35 -14.56
CA GLU A 7 5.53 -12.17 -14.11
C GLU A 7 5.25 -12.18 -12.60
N LEU A 8 4.89 -13.34 -12.06
CA LEU A 8 4.62 -13.52 -10.62
C LEU A 8 5.90 -13.34 -9.78
N VAL A 9 7.01 -13.92 -10.22
CA VAL A 9 8.31 -13.76 -9.54
C VAL A 9 8.76 -12.29 -9.56
N GLN A 10 8.67 -11.62 -10.71
CA GLN A 10 8.96 -10.18 -10.80
C GLN A 10 8.04 -9.36 -9.89
N PHE A 11 6.75 -9.69 -9.84
CA PHE A 11 5.80 -9.04 -8.94
C PHE A 11 6.19 -9.21 -7.47
N ILE A 12 6.59 -10.41 -7.04
CA ILE A 12 7.04 -10.70 -5.67
C ILE A 12 8.35 -9.96 -5.34
N GLU A 13 9.31 -9.93 -6.25
CA GLU A 13 10.57 -9.18 -6.03
C GLU A 13 10.33 -7.67 -5.94
N LEU A 14 9.39 -7.14 -6.71
CA LEU A 14 8.99 -5.73 -6.66
C LEU A 14 8.26 -5.38 -5.36
N LEU A 15 7.44 -6.30 -4.84
CA LEU A 15 6.86 -6.17 -3.50
C LEU A 15 7.96 -6.08 -2.43
N LYS A 16 9.02 -6.89 -2.54
CA LYS A 16 10.17 -6.85 -1.62
C LYS A 16 11.00 -5.56 -1.75
N LYS A 17 11.17 -5.01 -2.95
CA LYS A 17 11.90 -3.74 -3.17
C LYS A 17 11.16 -2.52 -2.62
N ASN A 18 9.83 -2.49 -2.67
CA ASN A 18 9.02 -1.40 -2.10
C ASN A 18 9.10 -1.30 -0.56
N ILE A 19 9.72 -2.28 0.12
CA ILE A 19 9.98 -2.22 1.57
C ILE A 19 11.01 -1.12 1.91
N GLN A 20 11.86 -0.70 0.95
CA GLN A 20 12.86 0.36 1.13
C GLN A 20 12.28 1.79 0.94
N LEU A 21 11.18 2.10 1.60
CA LEU A 21 10.65 3.47 1.60
C LEU A 21 11.64 4.41 2.32
N GLN A 22 12.05 5.50 1.67
CA GLN A 22 12.90 6.56 2.25
C GLN A 22 12.38 7.04 3.62
N LYS A 23 13.22 7.63 4.48
CA LYS A 23 12.72 8.25 5.74
C LYS A 23 11.58 9.22 5.44
N PHE A 24 10.51 9.17 6.24
CA PHE A 24 9.34 10.07 6.11
C PHE A 24 8.91 10.68 7.42
N LEU A 25 8.98 9.88 8.49
CA LEU A 25 8.71 10.41 9.81
C LEU A 25 9.83 11.38 10.19
N PRO A 26 9.50 12.59 10.66
CA PRO A 26 10.47 13.47 11.28
C PRO A 26 11.00 12.83 12.57
N THR A 27 12.16 13.27 13.03
CA THR A 27 12.65 12.98 14.38
C THR A 27 11.87 13.77 15.41
N SER A 28 11.98 13.39 16.70
CA SER A 28 11.38 14.16 17.79
C SER A 28 11.85 15.63 17.79
N GLU A 29 13.15 15.84 17.56
CA GLU A 29 13.75 17.18 17.51
C GLU A 29 13.27 17.99 16.28
N GLU A 30 13.04 17.34 15.14
CA GLU A 30 12.46 17.98 13.95
C GLU A 30 11.02 18.44 14.22
N VAL A 31 10.22 17.63 14.93
CA VAL A 31 8.84 18.01 15.32
C VAL A 31 8.83 19.18 16.31
N GLU A 32 9.71 19.16 17.31
CA GLU A 32 9.80 20.24 18.31
C GLU A 32 10.18 21.60 17.71
N LYS A 33 10.88 21.61 16.57
CA LYS A 33 11.29 22.83 15.87
C LYS A 33 10.25 23.36 14.89
N MET A 34 9.22 22.56 14.55
CA MET A 34 8.16 23.00 13.65
C MET A 34 7.32 24.08 14.32
N ASN A 35 7.02 25.15 13.58
CA ASN A 35 5.95 26.06 13.98
C ASN A 35 4.57 25.44 13.71
N GLU A 36 3.51 26.10 14.18
CA GLU A 36 2.13 25.59 14.08
C GLU A 36 1.69 25.33 12.64
N ILE A 37 2.11 26.17 11.68
CA ILE A 37 1.75 26.04 10.26
C ILE A 37 2.50 24.84 9.65
N GLU A 38 3.81 24.74 9.88
CA GLU A 38 4.62 23.62 9.39
C GLU A 38 4.12 22.28 9.92
N PHE A 39 3.71 22.26 11.20
CA PHE A 39 3.16 21.05 11.81
C PHE A 39 1.78 20.71 11.25
N ALA A 40 0.91 21.69 11.03
CA ALA A 40 -0.40 21.48 10.40
C ALA A 40 -0.25 20.93 8.97
N ASP A 41 0.61 21.53 8.16
CA ASP A 41 0.91 21.05 6.79
C ASP A 41 1.46 19.61 6.81
N TRP A 42 2.38 19.32 7.74
CA TRP A 42 2.92 17.97 7.90
C TRP A 42 1.82 16.96 8.26
N ILE A 43 0.87 17.30 9.13
CA ILE A 43 -0.25 16.43 9.49
C ILE A 43 -1.08 16.09 8.25
N GLU A 44 -1.42 17.06 7.41
CA GLU A 44 -2.21 16.84 6.20
C GLU A 44 -1.52 15.86 5.24
N VAL A 45 -0.20 16.05 5.04
CA VAL A 45 0.61 15.15 4.22
C VAL A 45 0.71 13.76 4.87
N ALA A 46 0.93 13.69 6.17
CA ALA A 46 1.08 12.44 6.92
C ALA A 46 -0.18 11.58 6.93
N MET A 47 -1.36 12.18 7.02
CA MET A 47 -2.64 11.48 6.90
C MET A 47 -2.79 10.74 5.58
N THR A 48 -2.21 11.29 4.51
CA THR A 48 -2.27 10.68 3.18
C THR A 48 -1.14 9.68 2.95
N GLU A 49 0.07 10.01 3.37
CA GLU A 49 1.26 9.21 3.06
C GLU A 49 1.46 8.03 4.00
N ILE A 50 1.20 8.15 5.31
CA ILE A 50 1.40 7.04 6.27
C ILE A 50 0.58 5.79 5.88
N PRO A 51 -0.72 5.88 5.54
CA PRO A 51 -1.49 4.72 5.11
C PRO A 51 -0.94 4.07 3.83
N LYS A 52 -0.56 4.88 2.83
CA LYS A 52 0.04 4.38 1.58
C LYS A 52 1.32 3.62 1.87
N ARG A 53 2.17 4.17 2.74
CA ARG A 53 3.46 3.59 3.11
C ARG A 53 3.30 2.32 3.94
N ARG A 54 2.31 2.26 4.83
CA ARG A 54 1.95 1.04 5.57
C ARG A 54 1.57 -0.09 4.62
N VAL A 55 0.74 0.22 3.62
CA VAL A 55 0.37 -0.74 2.57
C VAL A 55 1.60 -1.13 1.75
N ALA A 56 2.41 -0.17 1.30
CA ALA A 56 3.57 -0.43 0.45
C ALA A 56 4.66 -1.29 1.13
N ARG A 57 4.79 -1.23 2.46
CA ARG A 57 5.73 -2.06 3.24
C ARG A 57 5.36 -3.54 3.26
N ASP A 58 4.07 -3.88 3.26
CA ASP A 58 3.63 -5.28 3.13
C ASP A 58 2.27 -5.38 2.41
N PRO A 59 2.28 -5.24 1.07
CA PRO A 59 1.03 -5.17 0.31
C PRO A 59 0.28 -6.49 0.33
N LEU A 60 0.99 -7.64 0.37
CA LEU A 60 0.37 -8.96 0.40
C LEU A 60 -0.26 -9.26 1.76
N PHE A 61 0.40 -8.90 2.86
CA PHE A 61 -0.19 -9.04 4.18
C PHE A 61 -1.46 -8.19 4.30
N HIS A 62 -1.43 -6.95 3.81
CA HIS A 62 -2.61 -6.09 3.85
C HIS A 62 -3.75 -6.65 3.00
N LEU A 63 -3.48 -7.07 1.76
CA LEU A 63 -4.49 -7.68 0.91
C LEU A 63 -5.06 -8.97 1.52
N LYS A 64 -4.21 -9.83 2.07
CA LYS A 64 -4.64 -11.05 2.78
C LYS A 64 -5.57 -10.71 3.93
N LYS A 65 -5.23 -9.70 4.75
CA LYS A 65 -6.06 -9.26 5.87
C LYS A 65 -7.42 -8.75 5.41
N GLN A 66 -7.47 -7.92 4.36
CA GLN A 66 -8.74 -7.42 3.82
C GLN A 66 -9.63 -8.54 3.31
N ILE A 67 -9.06 -9.48 2.54
CA ILE A 67 -9.79 -10.65 2.05
C ILE A 67 -10.33 -11.48 3.22
N SER A 68 -9.53 -11.72 4.25
CA SER A 68 -10.00 -12.44 5.44
C SER A 68 -11.16 -11.73 6.14
N GLN A 69 -11.15 -10.39 6.20
CA GLN A 69 -12.26 -9.62 6.78
C GLN A 69 -13.53 -9.72 5.95
N ILE A 70 -13.43 -9.65 4.61
CA ILE A 70 -14.56 -9.78 3.70
C ILE A 70 -15.18 -11.19 3.79
N LEU A 71 -14.34 -12.23 3.82
CA LEU A 71 -14.81 -13.61 3.93
C LEU A 71 -15.52 -13.89 5.27
N ALA A 72 -15.08 -13.23 6.34
CA ALA A 72 -15.69 -13.35 7.67
C ALA A 72 -16.98 -12.51 7.84
N ASP A 73 -17.35 -11.70 6.84
CA ASP A 73 -18.56 -10.88 6.87
C ASP A 73 -19.79 -11.72 6.54
N GLU A 74 -20.51 -12.14 7.59
CA GLU A 74 -21.73 -12.94 7.47
C GLU A 74 -22.92 -12.15 6.90
N SER A 75 -22.82 -10.81 6.82
CA SER A 75 -23.88 -9.97 6.25
C SER A 75 -23.90 -9.94 4.72
N LYS A 76 -22.84 -10.44 4.07
CA LYS A 76 -22.68 -10.46 2.62
C LYS A 76 -22.94 -11.85 2.04
N SER A 77 -23.57 -11.87 0.88
CA SER A 77 -23.66 -13.07 0.05
C SER A 77 -22.29 -13.43 -0.56
N GLU A 78 -22.14 -14.67 -1.03
CA GLU A 78 -20.90 -15.11 -1.69
C GLU A 78 -20.57 -14.28 -2.94
N ILE A 79 -21.59 -13.86 -3.71
CA ILE A 79 -21.40 -13.01 -4.90
C ILE A 79 -20.86 -11.63 -4.48
N GLU A 80 -21.41 -11.02 -3.43
CA GLU A 80 -20.94 -9.73 -2.94
C GLU A 80 -19.50 -9.81 -2.42
N LYS A 81 -19.14 -10.91 -1.73
CA LYS A 81 -17.76 -11.16 -1.30
C LYS A 81 -16.82 -11.30 -2.49
N GLU A 82 -17.19 -12.07 -3.51
CA GLU A 82 -16.40 -12.26 -4.72
C GLU A 82 -16.13 -10.92 -5.42
N ASP A 83 -17.16 -10.10 -5.60
CA ASP A 83 -17.04 -8.78 -6.24
C ASP A 83 -16.15 -7.83 -5.45
N GLU A 84 -16.30 -7.80 -4.13
CA GLU A 84 -15.50 -6.94 -3.26
C GLU A 84 -14.02 -7.39 -3.26
N ILE A 85 -13.76 -8.69 -3.12
CA ILE A 85 -12.41 -9.27 -3.21
C ILE A 85 -11.78 -8.94 -4.56
N TYR A 86 -12.52 -9.13 -5.66
CA TYR A 86 -12.04 -8.81 -7.00
C TYR A 86 -11.65 -7.33 -7.12
N ASN A 87 -12.47 -6.42 -6.59
CA ASN A 87 -12.19 -4.99 -6.57
C ASN A 87 -10.93 -4.65 -5.76
N HIS A 88 -10.74 -5.27 -4.59
CA HIS A 88 -9.52 -5.10 -3.80
C HIS A 88 -8.27 -5.61 -4.54
N ILE A 89 -8.33 -6.80 -5.15
CA ILE A 89 -7.21 -7.35 -5.95
C ILE A 89 -6.86 -6.41 -7.10
N LYS A 90 -7.87 -5.90 -7.82
CA LYS A 90 -7.69 -4.98 -8.95
C LYS A 90 -7.06 -3.66 -8.49
N TYR A 91 -7.53 -3.10 -7.38
CA TYR A 91 -6.94 -1.91 -6.77
C TYR A 91 -5.46 -2.13 -6.45
N TYR A 92 -5.11 -3.23 -5.80
CA TYR A 92 -3.72 -3.56 -5.47
C TYR A 92 -2.84 -3.71 -6.69
N LYS A 93 -3.32 -4.39 -7.74
CA LYS A 93 -2.59 -4.54 -9.00
C LYS A 93 -2.32 -3.18 -9.66
N LYS A 94 -3.29 -2.25 -9.61
CA LYS A 94 -3.13 -0.88 -10.13
C LYS A 94 -2.20 -0.03 -9.27
N PHE A 95 -2.38 -0.05 -7.95
CA PHE A 95 -1.53 0.68 -7.00
C PHE A 95 -0.06 0.29 -7.15
N MET A 96 0.22 -1.01 -7.17
CA MET A 96 1.57 -1.53 -7.38
C MET A 96 2.13 -1.08 -8.73
N ARG A 97 1.35 -1.16 -9.82
CA ARG A 97 1.78 -0.69 -11.15
C ARG A 97 2.14 0.80 -11.16
N HIS A 98 1.39 1.65 -10.47
CA HIS A 98 1.71 3.08 -10.39
C HIS A 98 2.99 3.35 -9.60
N GLN A 99 3.20 2.67 -8.47
CA GLN A 99 4.46 2.77 -7.71
C GLN A 99 5.68 2.38 -8.57
N LEU A 100 5.52 1.42 -9.50
CA LEU A 100 6.57 1.03 -10.47
C LEU A 100 6.89 2.10 -11.52
N GLN A 101 5.93 2.95 -11.87
CA GLN A 101 6.12 4.01 -12.86
C GLN A 101 6.71 5.26 -12.23
N SER A 102 6.30 5.62 -11.01
CA SER A 102 6.84 6.77 -10.27
C SER A 102 8.23 6.51 -9.67
N GLY A 103 8.65 5.25 -9.49
CA GLY A 103 10.02 4.91 -9.11
C GLY A 103 11.05 4.95 -10.26
N LYS A 104 10.65 5.31 -11.50
CA LYS A 104 11.54 5.46 -12.66
C LYS A 104 11.94 6.90 -12.97
N SER A 105 11.55 7.87 -12.13
CA SER A 105 11.99 9.26 -12.27
C SER A 105 12.84 9.68 -11.08
N ILE A 106 14.09 9.18 -11.04
CA ILE A 106 15.33 9.90 -10.65
C ILE A 106 16.47 9.24 -11.43
#